data_AF-A0A4P9ZUQ4-F1
#
_entry.id   AF-A0A4P9ZUQ4-F1
#
_cell.length_a   1.000
_cell.length_b   1.000
_cell.length_c   1.000
_cell.angle_alpha   90.00
_cell.angle_beta   90.00
_cell.angle_gamma   90.00
#
_symmetry.space_group_name_H-M   'P 1'
#
loop_
_entity.id
_entity.type
_entity.pdbx_description
1 polymer ?
#
loop_
_entity_poly.entity_id
_entity_poly.type
_entity_poly.pdbx_seq_one_letter_code
_entity_poly.pdbx_strand_id
1 'polypeptide(L)'
;MAGSGKSQSYRHIINQICSLATHAKKEQKSHTQLHNTLTVLEAFGNAGTMYSSNSTRYGMFQEIQFNERGRVIGAKTLTYSLERFRVTNVPTNERNFHIFYYLLQGSSAQERSTYQLHDAAHFRYMTPMADVAKSRFSRTSYIETDHSDKSTKLEDLKAALRAVGLKSRLQTQMFQLLAGILHLGNIEFDEAENAQESASIRNPEVLATVANFLGVNAATLEGALTYKTKLVGSELCTVFLNLEAAEKQRDALARVLYSLMFTWLVEYINKRSCHDSPANFIGVLDQYGFQANPLNRFENFCVNFANEKLHHYVLTDIMADDSALNDEIVCDGIPLPQVA
;
A
#
# COMPACT_ATOMS: atom_id res chain seq x y z
N MET A 1 17.43 -1.93 7.25
CA MET A 1 17.31 -2.77 6.04
C MET A 1 15.90 -3.37 5.92
N ALA A 2 15.49 -3.87 4.75
CA ALA A 2 14.29 -4.73 4.64
C ALA A 2 14.52 -6.04 5.40
N GLY A 3 13.48 -6.63 5.98
CA GLY A 3 13.61 -7.88 6.75
C GLY A 3 14.31 -7.78 8.12
N SER A 4 14.77 -6.60 8.55
CA SER A 4 15.53 -6.42 9.80
C SER A 4 14.69 -6.43 11.10
N GLY A 5 13.45 -6.92 11.07
CA GLY A 5 12.58 -7.00 12.25
C GLY A 5 11.81 -5.74 12.66
N LYS A 6 11.95 -4.60 11.96
CA LYS A 6 11.31 -3.31 12.33
C LYS A 6 9.81 -3.43 12.65
N SER A 7 9.04 -4.07 11.77
CA SER A 7 7.60 -4.25 11.98
C SER A 7 7.26 -5.24 13.10
N GLN A 8 8.17 -6.16 13.45
CA GLN A 8 8.02 -7.00 14.64
C GLN A 8 8.29 -6.20 15.92
N SER A 9 9.37 -5.41 15.94
CA SER A 9 9.66 -4.48 17.04
C SER A 9 8.49 -3.51 17.25
N TYR A 10 7.92 -2.97 16.17
CA TYR A 10 6.71 -2.16 16.21
C TYR A 10 5.56 -2.90 16.91
N ARG A 11 5.24 -4.15 16.52
CA ARG A 11 4.20 -4.95 17.20
C ARG A 11 4.47 -5.12 18.68
N HIS A 12 5.71 -5.41 19.07
CA HIS A 12 6.08 -5.57 20.47
C HIS A 12 5.91 -4.27 21.26
N ILE A 13 6.31 -3.13 20.68
CA ILE A 13 6.12 -1.80 21.29
C ILE A 13 4.62 -1.52 21.50
N ILE A 14 3.79 -1.74 20.47
CA ILE A 14 2.33 -1.54 20.58
C ILE A 14 1.74 -2.43 21.68
N ASN A 15 2.09 -3.72 21.68
CA ASN A 15 1.64 -4.68 22.70
C ASN A 15 2.03 -4.23 24.11
N GLN A 16 3.28 -3.81 24.30
CA GLN A 16 3.79 -3.40 25.61
C GLN A 16 3.12 -2.11 26.09
N ILE A 17 3.01 -1.11 25.23
CA ILE A 17 2.32 0.15 25.55
C ILE A 17 0.86 -0.12 25.92
N CYS A 18 0.16 -0.94 25.12
CA CYS A 18 -1.23 -1.27 25.40
C CYS A 18 -1.38 -2.06 26.70
N SER A 19 -0.49 -3.02 26.97
CA SER A 19 -0.49 -3.79 28.22
C SER A 19 -0.33 -2.90 29.45
N LEU A 20 0.61 -1.94 29.41
CA LEU A 20 0.87 -1.01 30.52
C LEU A 20 -0.25 0.02 30.70
N ALA A 21 -0.91 0.44 29.62
CA ALA A 21 -1.91 1.51 29.65
C ALA A 21 -3.37 1.03 29.77
N THR A 22 -3.61 -0.29 29.76
CA THR A 22 -4.95 -0.89 29.81
C THR A 22 -5.26 -1.45 31.20
N HIS A 23 -6.22 -0.85 31.93
CA HIS A 23 -6.77 -1.37 33.18
C HIS A 23 -8.30 -1.53 33.15
N ALA A 24 -8.99 -1.21 32.05
CA ALA A 24 -10.44 -1.34 31.89
C ALA A 24 -10.86 -1.89 30.52
N LYS A 25 -12.10 -2.41 30.44
CA LYS A 25 -12.69 -2.96 29.20
C LYS A 25 -12.69 -1.96 28.03
N LYS A 26 -12.80 -0.66 28.30
CA LYS A 26 -12.79 0.39 27.27
C LYS A 26 -11.45 0.46 26.55
N GLU A 27 -10.34 0.37 27.28
CA GLU A 27 -8.98 0.45 26.75
C GLU A 27 -8.61 -0.82 25.95
N GLN A 28 -9.14 -1.99 26.37
CA GLN A 28 -8.99 -3.23 25.61
C GLN A 28 -9.56 -3.11 24.18
N LYS A 29 -10.64 -2.34 24.00
CA LYS A 29 -11.19 -2.08 22.67
C LYS A 29 -10.22 -1.26 21.80
N SER A 30 -9.59 -0.22 22.37
CA SER A 30 -8.57 0.57 21.65
C SER A 30 -7.38 -0.30 21.25
N HIS A 31 -6.93 -1.17 22.16
CA HIS A 31 -5.87 -2.13 21.89
C HIS A 31 -6.22 -3.08 20.73
N THR A 32 -7.40 -3.70 20.76
CA THR A 32 -7.88 -4.55 19.65
C THR A 32 -7.99 -3.76 18.34
N GLN A 33 -8.40 -2.49 18.37
CA GLN A 33 -8.50 -1.64 17.19
C GLN A 33 -7.11 -1.34 16.59
N LEU A 34 -6.09 -1.10 17.41
CA LEU A 34 -4.71 -0.91 16.97
C LEU A 34 -4.16 -2.14 16.24
N HIS A 35 -4.35 -3.33 16.82
CA HIS A 35 -3.90 -4.58 16.17
C HIS A 35 -4.60 -4.82 14.84
N ASN A 36 -5.94 -4.69 14.80
CA ASN A 36 -6.69 -4.87 13.57
C ASN A 36 -6.31 -3.83 12.50
N THR A 37 -5.98 -2.60 12.91
CA THR A 37 -5.47 -1.58 11.99
C THR A 37 -4.18 -2.04 11.34
N LEU A 38 -3.22 -2.57 12.12
CA LEU A 38 -1.98 -3.10 11.55
C LEU A 38 -2.25 -4.25 10.58
N THR A 39 -3.07 -5.23 10.97
CA THR A 39 -3.43 -6.37 10.09
C THR A 39 -4.01 -5.89 8.76
N VAL A 40 -4.89 -4.88 8.79
CA VAL A 40 -5.45 -4.26 7.60
C VAL A 40 -4.35 -3.58 6.78
N LEU A 41 -3.52 -2.73 7.38
CA LEU A 41 -2.48 -2.01 6.64
C LEU A 41 -1.42 -2.95 6.07
N GLU A 42 -1.11 -4.07 6.72
CA GLU A 42 -0.20 -5.07 6.17
C GLU A 42 -0.78 -5.79 4.96
N ALA A 43 -2.08 -6.10 4.96
CA ALA A 43 -2.71 -6.71 3.80
C ALA A 43 -2.65 -5.80 2.56
N PHE A 44 -2.84 -4.49 2.74
CA PHE A 44 -2.88 -3.52 1.65
C PHE A 44 -1.53 -2.83 1.35
N GLY A 45 -0.59 -2.87 2.28
CA GLY A 45 0.65 -2.11 2.17
C GLY A 45 1.91 -2.97 2.14
N ASN A 46 1.80 -4.27 2.40
CA ASN A 46 2.95 -5.18 2.37
C ASN A 46 2.90 -6.11 1.16
N ALA A 47 4.10 -6.55 0.76
CA ALA A 47 4.29 -7.49 -0.33
C ALA A 47 5.41 -8.49 0.00
N GLY A 48 5.39 -9.64 -0.69
CA GLY A 48 6.52 -10.56 -0.68
C GLY A 48 7.64 -10.06 -1.60
N THR A 49 8.86 -10.04 -1.06
CA THR A 49 10.09 -9.62 -1.74
C THR A 49 11.14 -10.73 -1.62
N MET A 50 12.23 -10.65 -2.38
CA MET A 50 13.32 -11.63 -2.29
C MET A 50 13.93 -11.77 -0.89
N TYR A 51 13.86 -10.72 -0.06
CA TYR A 51 14.48 -10.66 1.26
C TYR A 51 13.49 -10.85 2.41
N SER A 52 12.19 -10.80 2.14
CA SER A 52 11.16 -10.87 3.17
C SER A 52 9.81 -11.23 2.57
N SER A 53 9.15 -12.23 3.15
CA SER A 53 7.80 -12.66 2.75
C SER A 53 6.71 -11.63 3.08
N ASN A 54 6.97 -10.71 4.01
CA ASN A 54 6.05 -9.67 4.46
C ASN A 54 6.77 -8.32 4.64
N SER A 55 7.16 -7.71 3.52
CA SER A 55 7.89 -6.44 3.48
C SER A 55 6.92 -5.26 3.38
N THR A 56 6.95 -4.34 4.34
CA THR A 56 6.21 -3.07 4.29
C THR A 56 6.68 -2.25 3.08
N ARG A 57 5.75 -1.76 2.24
CA ARG A 57 6.06 -0.97 1.02
C ARG A 57 5.48 0.45 1.07
N TYR A 58 5.40 0.99 2.29
CA TYR A 58 4.99 2.35 2.60
C TYR A 58 5.70 2.77 3.91
N GLY A 59 5.84 4.06 4.15
CA GLY A 59 6.25 4.58 5.45
C GLY A 59 5.03 4.78 6.35
N MET A 60 5.18 4.50 7.64
CA MET A 60 4.12 4.64 8.63
C MET A 60 4.64 5.41 9.84
N PHE A 61 3.92 6.46 10.22
CA PHE A 61 4.05 7.10 11.52
C PHE A 61 2.72 6.94 12.25
N GLN A 62 2.74 6.39 13.46
CA GLN A 62 1.54 6.22 14.26
C GLN A 62 1.68 6.92 15.61
N GLU A 63 0.74 7.81 15.90
CA GLU A 63 0.55 8.40 17.21
C GLU A 63 -0.32 7.46 18.04
N ILE A 64 0.17 7.01 19.19
CA ILE A 64 -0.64 6.37 20.23
C ILE A 64 -1.02 7.46 21.21
N GLN A 65 -2.33 7.72 21.36
CA GLN A 65 -2.83 8.89 22.06
C GLN A 65 -3.26 8.56 23.48
N PHE A 66 -2.86 9.41 24.43
CA PHE A 66 -3.11 9.25 25.85
C PHE A 66 -3.95 10.38 26.43
N ASN A 67 -4.74 10.07 27.46
CA ASN A 67 -5.33 11.08 28.33
C ASN A 67 -4.36 11.49 29.46
N GLU A 68 -4.79 12.45 30.29
CA GLU A 68 -4.02 12.98 31.43
C GLU A 68 -3.65 11.91 32.48
N ARG A 69 -4.35 10.77 32.49
CA ARG A 69 -4.10 9.63 33.38
C ARG A 69 -3.19 8.57 32.76
N GLY A 70 -2.56 8.87 31.62
CA GLY A 70 -1.68 7.95 30.90
C GLY A 70 -2.41 6.78 30.21
N ARG A 71 -3.72 6.91 29.92
CA ARG A 71 -4.51 5.83 29.30
C ARG A 71 -4.62 5.99 27.82
N VAL A 72 -4.49 4.87 27.09
CA VAL A 72 -4.68 4.85 25.64
C VAL A 72 -6.15 5.16 25.31
N ILE A 73 -6.37 6.30 24.68
CA ILE A 73 -7.70 6.75 24.24
C ILE A 73 -7.89 6.56 22.74
N GLY A 74 -6.82 6.57 21.95
CA GLY A 74 -6.93 6.53 20.51
C GLY A 74 -5.60 6.34 19.81
N ALA A 75 -5.65 6.41 18.49
CA ALA A 75 -4.46 6.41 17.65
C ALA A 75 -4.72 7.10 16.31
N LYS A 76 -3.66 7.70 15.77
CA LYS A 76 -3.67 8.34 14.46
C LYS A 76 -2.54 7.77 13.62
N THR A 77 -2.85 7.25 12.45
CA THR A 77 -1.87 6.71 11.52
C THR A 77 -1.69 7.67 10.34
N LEU A 78 -0.44 8.06 10.09
CA LEU A 78 -0.03 8.74 8.88
C LEU A 78 0.77 7.75 8.02
N THR A 79 0.36 7.58 6.77
CA THR A 79 1.11 6.79 5.79
C THR A 79 1.69 7.71 4.72
N TYR A 80 2.85 7.33 4.18
CA TYR A 80 3.53 8.09 3.14
C TYR A 80 4.29 7.17 2.19
N SER A 81 4.52 7.65 0.96
CA SER A 81 5.35 6.97 -0.05
C SER A 81 4.97 5.50 -0.31
N LEU A 82 3.67 5.20 -0.43
CA LEU A 82 3.22 3.89 -0.91
C LEU A 82 3.87 3.57 -2.25
N GLU A 83 4.46 2.39 -2.40
CA GLU A 83 5.06 1.90 -3.64
C GLU A 83 4.00 1.52 -4.68
N ARG A 84 3.20 2.50 -5.10
CA ARG A 84 2.05 2.33 -6.00
C ARG A 84 2.42 1.68 -7.34
N PHE A 85 3.65 1.83 -7.81
CA PHE A 85 4.11 1.20 -9.06
C PHE A 85 4.05 -0.32 -9.02
N ARG A 86 4.19 -0.94 -7.83
CA ARG A 86 4.07 -2.39 -7.64
C ARG A 86 2.74 -2.95 -8.11
N VAL A 87 1.66 -2.14 -8.04
CA VAL A 87 0.32 -2.55 -8.47
C VAL A 87 0.33 -3.04 -9.91
N THR A 88 1.06 -2.37 -10.80
CA THR A 88 1.07 -2.70 -12.24
C THR A 88 2.37 -3.37 -12.67
N ASN A 89 3.45 -3.16 -11.92
CA ASN A 89 4.80 -3.56 -12.26
C ASN A 89 5.40 -4.35 -11.10
N VAL A 90 5.12 -5.65 -11.04
CA VAL A 90 5.70 -6.54 -10.03
C VAL A 90 7.17 -6.81 -10.40
N PRO A 91 8.14 -6.50 -9.51
CA PRO A 91 9.54 -6.84 -9.74
C PRO A 91 9.75 -8.35 -9.91
N THR A 92 10.78 -8.73 -10.66
CA THR A 92 11.14 -10.14 -10.87
C THR A 92 11.37 -10.83 -9.53
N ASN A 93 10.85 -12.05 -9.37
CA ASN A 93 10.91 -12.85 -8.13
C ASN A 93 10.27 -12.19 -6.90
N GLU A 94 9.38 -11.21 -7.11
CA GLU A 94 8.58 -10.62 -6.03
C GLU A 94 7.08 -10.81 -6.29
N ARG A 95 6.27 -10.38 -5.32
CA ARG A 95 4.81 -10.42 -5.38
C ARG A 95 4.22 -9.02 -5.44
N ASN A 96 2.99 -8.93 -5.93
CA ASN A 96 2.15 -7.75 -5.71
C ASN A 96 1.77 -7.63 -4.21
N PHE A 97 0.95 -6.64 -3.85
CA PHE A 97 0.42 -6.50 -2.49
C PHE A 97 -0.41 -7.72 -2.07
N HIS A 98 -0.31 -8.11 -0.80
CA HIS A 98 -0.95 -9.31 -0.27
C HIS A 98 -2.45 -9.38 -0.53
N ILE A 99 -3.13 -8.23 -0.46
CA ILE A 99 -4.58 -8.13 -0.66
C ILE A 99 -5.06 -8.76 -1.97
N PHE A 100 -4.30 -8.64 -3.07
CA PHE A 100 -4.69 -9.27 -4.33
C PHE A 100 -4.66 -10.79 -4.24
N TYR A 101 -3.66 -11.35 -3.57
CA TYR A 101 -3.57 -12.79 -3.33
C TYR A 101 -4.65 -13.26 -2.35
N TYR A 102 -4.93 -12.49 -1.29
CA TYR A 102 -5.98 -12.81 -0.33
C TYR A 102 -7.34 -12.85 -1.03
N LEU A 103 -7.62 -11.88 -1.90
CA LEU A 103 -8.85 -11.85 -2.69
C LEU A 103 -8.94 -13.05 -3.64
N LEU A 104 -7.89 -13.33 -4.41
CA LEU A 104 -7.92 -14.42 -5.40
C LEU A 104 -8.00 -15.81 -4.76
N GLN A 105 -7.35 -16.02 -3.61
CA GLN A 105 -7.25 -17.35 -2.99
C GLN A 105 -8.31 -17.58 -1.91
N GLY A 106 -8.77 -16.53 -1.25
CA GLY A 106 -9.71 -16.63 -0.13
C GLY A 106 -11.17 -16.35 -0.48
N SER A 107 -11.47 -15.87 -1.69
CA SER A 107 -12.86 -15.60 -2.10
C SER A 107 -13.70 -16.87 -2.18
N SER A 108 -14.90 -16.82 -1.62
CA SER A 108 -15.92 -17.87 -1.79
C SER A 108 -16.31 -18.05 -3.26
N ALA A 109 -16.93 -19.19 -3.61
CA ALA A 109 -17.40 -19.43 -4.98
C ALA A 109 -18.34 -18.32 -5.48
N GLN A 110 -19.21 -17.82 -4.61
CA GLN A 110 -20.10 -16.71 -4.90
C GLN A 110 -19.34 -15.40 -5.15
N GLU A 111 -18.36 -15.07 -4.30
CA GLU A 111 -17.52 -13.87 -4.49
C GLU A 111 -16.69 -13.97 -5.77
N ARG A 112 -16.12 -15.15 -6.07
CA ARG A 112 -15.38 -15.39 -7.32
C ARG A 112 -16.25 -15.18 -8.55
N SER A 113 -17.48 -15.66 -8.53
CA SER A 113 -18.44 -15.40 -9.61
C SER A 113 -18.80 -13.92 -9.71
N THR A 114 -19.09 -13.27 -8.58
CA THR A 114 -19.50 -11.86 -8.51
C THR A 114 -18.40 -10.92 -9.02
N TYR A 115 -17.15 -11.19 -8.63
CA TYR A 115 -15.98 -10.38 -8.98
C TYR A 115 -15.25 -10.88 -10.24
N GLN A 116 -15.80 -11.90 -10.91
CA GLN A 116 -15.20 -12.55 -12.10
C GLN A 116 -13.73 -12.92 -11.87
N LEU A 117 -13.44 -13.56 -10.74
CA LEU A 117 -12.07 -13.91 -10.35
C LEU A 117 -11.64 -15.24 -10.94
N HIS A 118 -10.48 -15.21 -11.57
CA HIS A 118 -9.77 -16.36 -12.11
C HIS A 118 -8.48 -16.63 -11.30
N ASP A 119 -7.66 -17.56 -11.76
CA ASP A 119 -6.36 -17.80 -11.12
C ASP A 119 -5.42 -16.60 -11.33
N ALA A 120 -4.42 -16.45 -10.46
CA ALA A 120 -3.50 -15.31 -10.52
C ALA A 120 -2.82 -15.16 -11.90
N ALA A 121 -2.52 -16.28 -12.57
CA ALA A 121 -1.98 -16.29 -13.92
C ALA A 121 -2.94 -15.71 -14.98
N HIS A 122 -4.21 -15.45 -14.68
CA HIS A 122 -5.11 -14.76 -15.61
C HIS A 122 -4.88 -13.24 -15.63
N PHE A 123 -4.37 -12.67 -14.54
CA PHE A 123 -4.29 -11.22 -14.37
C PHE A 123 -2.88 -10.70 -14.68
N ARG A 124 -2.77 -9.74 -15.60
CA ARG A 124 -1.49 -9.12 -15.99
C ARG A 124 -0.73 -8.58 -14.76
N TYR A 125 -1.43 -7.90 -13.87
CA TYR A 125 -0.85 -7.28 -12.67
C TYR A 125 -0.39 -8.29 -11.59
N MET A 126 -0.69 -9.57 -11.75
CA MET A 126 -0.22 -10.62 -10.86
C MET A 126 1.04 -11.34 -11.40
N THR A 127 1.45 -11.03 -12.63
CA THR A 127 2.58 -11.68 -13.31
C THR A 127 3.83 -10.80 -13.24
N PRO A 128 5.00 -11.32 -12.82
CA PRO A 128 6.25 -10.55 -12.77
C PRO A 128 6.71 -10.05 -14.15
N MET A 129 7.40 -8.91 -14.17
CA MET A 129 7.86 -8.25 -15.40
C MET A 129 8.75 -9.11 -16.32
N ALA A 130 9.58 -10.00 -15.77
CA ALA A 130 10.44 -10.88 -16.57
C ALA A 130 9.66 -11.89 -17.43
N ASP A 131 8.46 -12.29 -17.00
CA ASP A 131 7.62 -13.26 -17.70
C ASP A 131 6.72 -12.58 -18.76
N VAL A 132 6.45 -11.27 -18.62
CA VAL A 132 5.67 -10.51 -19.61
C VAL A 132 6.44 -10.33 -20.93
N ALA A 133 7.77 -10.19 -20.86
CA ALA A 133 8.63 -10.02 -22.05
C ALA A 133 9.01 -11.35 -22.74
N LYS A 134 8.84 -12.49 -22.04
CA LYS A 134 9.15 -13.82 -22.55
C LYS A 134 7.92 -14.71 -22.46
N SER A 135 7.20 -14.81 -23.59
CA SER A 135 6.21 -15.85 -23.89
C SER A 135 4.73 -15.51 -23.67
N ARG A 136 3.99 -15.52 -24.79
CA ARG A 136 2.53 -15.78 -24.86
C ARG A 136 2.16 -17.22 -24.42
N PHE A 137 3.10 -17.99 -23.84
CA PHE A 137 2.97 -19.44 -23.65
C PHE A 137 3.64 -20.04 -22.39
N SER A 138 4.14 -19.26 -21.42
CA SER A 138 4.60 -19.87 -20.15
C SER A 138 4.48 -18.91 -18.98
N ARG A 139 3.36 -19.01 -18.24
CA ARG A 139 3.08 -18.23 -17.03
C ARG A 139 3.42 -19.05 -15.78
N THR A 140 4.67 -19.45 -15.64
CA THR A 140 5.13 -20.21 -14.46
C THR A 140 5.21 -19.30 -13.25
N SER A 141 4.14 -19.33 -12.46
CA SER A 141 3.98 -18.60 -11.24
C SER A 141 4.89 -19.15 -10.13
N TYR A 142 5.77 -18.32 -9.57
CA TYR A 142 6.29 -18.54 -8.22
C TYR A 142 5.15 -18.24 -7.22
N ILE A 143 4.13 -19.11 -7.21
CA ILE A 143 3.12 -19.16 -6.14
C ILE A 143 3.63 -20.25 -5.22
N GLU A 144 4.16 -19.87 -4.05
CA GLU A 144 4.42 -20.84 -2.99
C GLU A 144 3.14 -21.65 -2.71
N THR A 145 3.29 -22.94 -2.93
CA THR A 145 2.36 -24.03 -2.69
C THR A 145 2.32 -24.33 -1.19
N ASP A 146 1.69 -23.46 -0.41
CA ASP A 146 1.11 -23.91 0.85
C ASP A 146 -0.39 -23.57 0.83
N HIS A 147 -1.20 -24.55 0.47
CA HIS A 147 -2.64 -24.40 0.28
C HIS A 147 -3.43 -24.52 1.60
N SER A 148 -2.76 -24.88 2.69
CA SER A 148 -3.41 -25.22 3.96
C SER A 148 -3.86 -24.00 4.79
N ASP A 149 -3.33 -22.81 4.51
CA ASP A 149 -3.45 -21.62 5.39
C ASP A 149 -3.94 -20.35 4.67
N LYS A 150 -4.62 -20.50 3.51
CA LYS A 150 -4.94 -19.39 2.58
C LYS A 150 -6.39 -18.90 2.66
N SER A 151 -7.35 -19.77 2.95
CA SER A 151 -8.76 -19.36 3.16
C SER A 151 -8.93 -18.53 4.44
N THR A 152 -8.06 -18.74 5.42
CA THR A 152 -8.05 -18.03 6.71
C THR A 152 -7.69 -16.56 6.54
N LYS A 153 -6.67 -16.22 5.73
CA LYS A 153 -6.18 -14.83 5.62
C LYS A 153 -7.21 -13.82 5.13
N LEU A 154 -8.05 -14.16 4.14
CA LEU A 154 -9.09 -13.24 3.69
C LEU A 154 -10.19 -13.09 4.74
N GLU A 155 -10.57 -14.18 5.42
CA GLU A 155 -11.59 -14.13 6.48
C GLU A 155 -11.09 -13.37 7.72
N ASP A 156 -9.84 -13.57 8.11
CA ASP A 156 -9.16 -12.80 9.16
C ASP A 156 -9.11 -11.32 8.79
N LEU A 157 -8.80 -10.99 7.53
CA LEU A 157 -8.84 -9.62 7.06
C LEU A 157 -10.27 -9.05 7.10
N LYS A 158 -11.28 -9.78 6.65
CA LYS A 158 -12.69 -9.36 6.73
C LYS A 158 -13.09 -9.10 8.19
N ALA A 159 -12.63 -9.94 9.12
CA ALA A 159 -12.85 -9.76 10.55
C ALA A 159 -12.14 -8.51 11.09
N ALA A 160 -10.87 -8.29 10.72
CA ALA A 160 -10.11 -7.10 11.10
C ALA A 160 -10.75 -5.81 10.56
N LEU A 161 -11.18 -5.82 9.28
CA LEU A 161 -11.93 -4.73 8.65
C LEU A 161 -13.23 -4.42 9.41
N ARG A 162 -13.97 -5.46 9.83
CA ARG A 162 -15.17 -5.28 10.68
C ARG A 162 -14.81 -4.63 12.01
N ALA A 163 -13.73 -5.08 12.64
CA ALA A 163 -13.28 -4.58 13.95
C ALA A 163 -12.85 -3.11 13.90
N VAL A 164 -12.23 -2.63 12.82
CA VAL A 164 -11.93 -1.20 12.60
C VAL A 164 -13.11 -0.39 12.06
N GLY A 165 -14.29 -1.01 11.92
CA GLY A 165 -15.55 -0.33 11.60
C GLY A 165 -15.90 -0.26 10.12
N LEU A 166 -15.22 -0.99 9.24
CA LEU A 166 -15.67 -1.19 7.85
C LEU A 166 -16.72 -2.30 7.82
N LYS A 167 -17.98 -1.89 7.66
CA LYS A 167 -19.13 -2.80 7.54
C LYS A 167 -19.08 -3.56 6.21
N SER A 168 -19.79 -4.69 6.15
CA SER A 168 -19.83 -5.58 4.97
C SER A 168 -20.05 -4.86 3.63
N ARG A 169 -20.99 -3.89 3.54
CA ARG A 169 -21.21 -3.11 2.31
C ARG A 169 -19.95 -2.41 1.79
N LEU A 170 -19.19 -1.76 2.68
CA LEU A 170 -17.95 -1.08 2.29
C LEU A 170 -16.85 -2.08 1.92
N GLN A 171 -16.81 -3.24 2.59
CA GLN A 171 -15.87 -4.31 2.23
C GLN A 171 -16.16 -4.85 0.82
N THR A 172 -17.43 -5.08 0.49
CA THR A 172 -17.85 -5.49 -0.86
C THR A 172 -17.41 -4.47 -1.91
N GLN A 173 -17.64 -3.18 -1.67
CA GLN A 173 -17.20 -2.12 -2.59
C GLN A 173 -15.68 -2.06 -2.75
N MET A 174 -14.93 -2.29 -1.67
CA MET A 174 -13.47 -2.35 -1.70
C MET A 174 -12.95 -3.55 -2.50
N PHE A 175 -13.51 -4.74 -2.27
CA PHE A 175 -13.15 -5.95 -3.02
C PHE A 175 -13.57 -5.85 -4.50
N GLN A 176 -14.70 -5.20 -4.79
CA GLN A 176 -15.13 -4.86 -6.14
C GLN A 176 -14.11 -3.94 -6.84
N LEU A 177 -13.62 -2.90 -6.17
CA LEU A 177 -12.59 -2.02 -6.72
C LEU A 177 -11.27 -2.76 -6.99
N LEU A 178 -10.84 -3.62 -6.05
CA LEU A 178 -9.65 -4.46 -6.22
C LEU A 178 -9.78 -5.40 -7.43
N ALA A 179 -10.94 -6.04 -7.60
CA ALA A 179 -11.23 -6.85 -8.77
C ALA A 179 -11.22 -6.00 -10.06
N GLY A 180 -11.83 -4.81 -10.02
CA GLY A 180 -11.79 -3.84 -11.12
C GLY A 180 -10.37 -3.45 -11.52
N ILE A 181 -9.46 -3.26 -10.56
CA ILE A 181 -8.03 -2.99 -10.81
C ILE A 181 -7.34 -4.19 -11.49
N LEU A 182 -7.65 -5.43 -11.07
CA LEU A 182 -7.09 -6.62 -11.70
C LEU A 182 -7.55 -6.77 -13.16
N HIS A 183 -8.85 -6.57 -13.41
CA HIS A 183 -9.43 -6.61 -14.76
C HIS A 183 -8.95 -5.45 -15.63
N LEU A 184 -8.74 -4.27 -15.04
CA LEU A 184 -8.17 -3.11 -15.74
C LEU A 184 -6.83 -3.46 -16.37
N GLY A 185 -5.98 -4.22 -15.70
CA GLY A 185 -4.70 -4.68 -16.24
C GLY A 185 -4.80 -5.64 -17.43
N ASN A 186 -5.97 -6.26 -17.65
CA ASN A 186 -6.22 -7.17 -18.77
C ASN A 186 -6.79 -6.46 -19.99
N ILE A 187 -7.08 -5.15 -19.94
CA ILE A 187 -7.43 -4.38 -21.14
C ILE A 187 -6.22 -4.35 -22.08
N GLU A 188 -6.45 -4.82 -23.31
CA GLU A 188 -5.50 -4.81 -24.42
C GLU A 188 -5.88 -3.73 -25.44
N PHE A 189 -4.88 -3.17 -26.09
CA PHE A 189 -5.05 -2.14 -27.11
C PHE A 189 -4.48 -2.62 -28.43
N ASP A 190 -5.15 -2.27 -29.53
CA ASP A 190 -4.59 -2.37 -30.88
C ASP A 190 -3.94 -1.05 -31.27
N GLU A 191 -2.96 -1.12 -32.18
CA GLU A 191 -2.22 0.05 -32.66
C GLU A 191 -3.09 0.88 -33.62
N ALA A 192 -2.95 2.20 -33.57
CA ALA A 192 -3.67 3.09 -34.46
C ALA A 192 -3.24 2.87 -35.91
N GLU A 193 -4.18 2.88 -36.87
CA GLU A 193 -3.86 2.66 -38.29
C GLU A 193 -3.05 3.82 -38.88
N ASN A 194 -3.21 5.03 -38.35
CA ASN A 194 -2.48 6.23 -38.75
C ASN A 194 -2.35 7.24 -37.59
N ALA A 195 -1.53 8.29 -37.79
CA ALA A 195 -1.25 9.29 -36.76
C ALA A 195 -2.43 10.21 -36.38
N GLN A 196 -3.56 10.12 -37.08
CA GLN A 196 -4.78 10.87 -36.77
C GLN A 196 -5.78 10.07 -35.91
N GLU A 197 -5.44 8.81 -35.60
CA GLU A 197 -6.28 7.92 -34.80
C GLU A 197 -5.61 7.59 -33.47
N SER A 198 -6.45 7.29 -32.47
CA SER A 198 -5.99 6.75 -31.19
C SER A 198 -5.92 5.23 -31.26
N ALA A 199 -5.15 4.62 -30.36
CA ALA A 199 -5.27 3.20 -30.07
C ALA A 199 -6.73 2.85 -29.74
N SER A 200 -7.17 1.68 -30.19
CA SER A 200 -8.50 1.14 -29.92
C SER A 200 -8.43 0.01 -28.90
N ILE A 201 -9.52 -0.23 -28.17
CA ILE A 201 -9.58 -1.36 -27.24
C ILE A 201 -9.86 -2.64 -28.00
N ARG A 202 -8.99 -3.64 -27.81
CA ARG A 202 -9.05 -4.94 -28.49
C ARG A 202 -10.13 -5.86 -27.92
N ASN A 203 -10.36 -5.76 -26.61
CA ASN A 203 -11.24 -6.63 -25.83
C ASN A 203 -12.33 -5.82 -25.10
N PRO A 204 -13.35 -5.32 -25.82
CA PRO A 204 -14.38 -4.43 -25.28
C PRO A 204 -15.21 -5.07 -24.15
N GLU A 205 -15.28 -6.40 -24.09
CA GLU A 205 -15.93 -7.13 -23.00
C GLU A 205 -15.20 -6.94 -21.65
N VAL A 206 -13.85 -6.88 -21.66
CA VAL A 206 -13.05 -6.63 -20.45
C VAL A 206 -13.23 -5.17 -20.01
N LEU A 207 -13.24 -4.24 -20.96
CA LEU A 207 -13.58 -2.84 -20.69
C LEU A 207 -14.96 -2.72 -20.02
N ALA A 208 -15.98 -3.40 -20.55
CA ALA A 208 -17.32 -3.37 -19.99
C ALA A 208 -17.35 -3.92 -18.55
N THR A 209 -16.63 -5.01 -18.28
CA THR A 209 -16.44 -5.54 -16.91
C THR A 209 -15.81 -4.49 -15.98
N VAL A 210 -14.73 -3.83 -16.40
CA VAL A 210 -14.07 -2.79 -15.60
C VAL A 210 -15.00 -1.60 -15.36
N ALA A 211 -15.70 -1.15 -16.40
CA ALA A 211 -16.66 -0.05 -16.30
C ALA A 211 -17.77 -0.34 -15.29
N ASN A 212 -18.31 -1.57 -15.30
CA ASN A 212 -19.29 -2.04 -14.33
C ASN A 212 -18.75 -2.04 -12.89
N PHE A 213 -17.51 -2.51 -12.69
CA PHE A 213 -16.89 -2.50 -11.36
C PHE A 213 -16.58 -1.10 -10.84
N LEU A 214 -16.20 -0.17 -11.72
CA LEU A 214 -15.96 1.24 -11.35
C LEU A 214 -17.26 2.06 -11.26
N GLY A 215 -18.38 1.54 -11.77
CA GLY A 215 -19.66 2.25 -11.81
C GLY A 215 -19.66 3.43 -12.80
N VAL A 216 -18.95 3.28 -13.92
CA VAL A 216 -18.81 4.31 -14.95
C VAL A 216 -19.31 3.81 -16.31
N ASN A 217 -19.55 4.73 -17.25
CA ASN A 217 -19.89 4.37 -18.61
C ASN A 217 -18.66 3.82 -19.36
N ALA A 218 -18.82 2.71 -20.09
CA ALA A 218 -17.73 2.04 -20.79
C ALA A 218 -17.08 2.92 -21.89
N ALA A 219 -17.87 3.64 -22.68
CA ALA A 219 -17.34 4.53 -23.72
C ALA A 219 -16.59 5.73 -23.12
N THR A 220 -17.04 6.23 -21.96
CA THR A 220 -16.30 7.28 -21.23
C THR A 220 -14.97 6.75 -20.69
N LEU A 221 -14.95 5.51 -20.18
CA LEU A 221 -13.73 4.86 -19.71
C LEU A 221 -12.76 4.60 -20.86
N GLU A 222 -13.24 4.11 -22.00
CA GLU A 222 -12.45 3.96 -23.22
C GLU A 222 -11.81 5.29 -23.62
N GLY A 223 -12.60 6.36 -23.73
CA GLY A 223 -12.06 7.67 -24.07
C GLY A 223 -11.02 8.19 -23.08
N ALA A 224 -11.18 7.92 -21.78
CA ALA A 224 -10.19 8.28 -20.76
C ALA A 224 -8.88 7.46 -20.85
N LEU A 225 -8.91 6.29 -21.48
CA LEU A 225 -7.76 5.41 -21.70
C LEU A 225 -7.06 5.68 -23.04
N THR A 226 -7.79 6.14 -24.06
CA THR A 226 -7.28 6.33 -25.43
C THR A 226 -7.05 7.79 -25.82
N TYR A 227 -7.58 8.75 -25.05
CA TYR A 227 -7.36 10.18 -25.22
C TYR A 227 -6.75 10.83 -23.99
N LYS A 228 -6.04 11.94 -24.20
CA LYS A 228 -5.55 12.79 -23.12
C LYS A 228 -5.69 14.26 -23.47
N THR A 229 -6.41 14.99 -22.65
CA THR A 229 -6.53 16.43 -22.77
C THR A 229 -5.30 17.13 -22.18
N LYS A 230 -4.71 18.07 -22.92
CA LYS A 230 -3.57 18.88 -22.48
C LYS A 230 -3.80 20.35 -22.82
N LEU A 231 -3.34 21.23 -21.94
CA LEU A 231 -3.26 22.66 -22.23
C LEU A 231 -2.00 22.93 -23.07
N VAL A 232 -2.18 23.48 -24.26
CA VAL A 232 -1.09 23.90 -25.16
C VAL A 232 -1.24 25.40 -25.38
N GLY A 233 -0.35 26.19 -24.77
CA GLY A 233 -0.54 27.65 -24.68
C GLY A 233 -1.77 27.96 -23.83
N SER A 234 -2.77 28.61 -24.42
CA SER A 234 -4.07 28.91 -23.79
C SER A 234 -5.21 28.01 -24.25
N GLU A 235 -4.95 27.01 -25.10
CA GLU A 235 -5.98 26.15 -25.70
C GLU A 235 -5.93 24.74 -25.14
N LEU A 236 -7.11 24.12 -25.04
CA LEU A 236 -7.29 22.77 -24.53
C LEU A 236 -7.31 21.79 -25.72
N CYS A 237 -6.24 21.03 -25.91
CA CYS A 237 -6.09 20.10 -27.03
C CYS A 237 -6.29 18.66 -26.59
N THR A 238 -7.07 17.89 -27.36
CA THR A 238 -7.20 16.44 -27.18
C THR A 238 -6.08 15.72 -27.93
N VAL A 239 -5.27 14.96 -27.21
CA VAL A 239 -4.18 14.15 -27.75
C VAL A 239 -4.68 12.71 -27.92
N PHE A 240 -4.55 12.18 -29.13
CA PHE A 240 -4.75 10.77 -29.44
C PHE A 240 -3.57 9.97 -28.90
N LEU A 241 -3.83 8.96 -28.07
CA LEU A 241 -2.79 8.11 -27.50
C LEU A 241 -2.50 6.95 -28.43
N ASN A 242 -1.23 6.69 -28.72
CA ASN A 242 -0.80 5.44 -29.34
C ASN A 242 -0.88 4.27 -28.33
N LEU A 243 -0.61 3.05 -28.80
CA LEU A 243 -0.71 1.83 -27.99
C LEU A 243 0.09 1.94 -26.67
N GLU A 244 1.37 2.33 -26.74
CA GLU A 244 2.23 2.43 -25.56
C GLU A 244 1.72 3.49 -24.57
N ALA A 245 1.24 4.63 -25.07
CA ALA A 245 0.71 5.69 -24.23
C ALA A 245 -0.63 5.29 -23.57
N ALA A 246 -1.49 4.55 -24.28
CA ALA A 246 -2.74 4.01 -23.74
C ALA A 246 -2.47 2.95 -22.65
N GLU A 247 -1.49 2.07 -22.84
CA GLU A 247 -1.04 1.14 -21.79
C GLU A 247 -0.52 1.87 -20.55
N LYS A 248 0.30 2.92 -20.74
CA LYS A 248 0.78 3.76 -19.63
C LYS A 248 -0.37 4.48 -18.92
N GLN A 249 -1.39 4.91 -19.66
CA GLN A 249 -2.58 5.58 -19.13
C GLN A 249 -3.44 4.61 -18.29
N ARG A 250 -3.68 3.39 -18.78
CA ARG A 250 -4.31 2.28 -18.05
C ARG A 250 -3.59 1.99 -16.73
N ASP A 251 -2.27 1.83 -16.80
CA ASP A 251 -1.47 1.55 -15.61
C ASP A 251 -1.45 2.72 -14.62
N ALA A 252 -1.42 3.96 -15.11
CA ALA A 252 -1.53 5.14 -14.26
C ALA A 252 -2.87 5.17 -13.51
N LEU A 253 -3.98 4.85 -14.19
CA LEU A 253 -5.30 4.76 -13.57
C LEU A 253 -5.33 3.69 -12.47
N ALA A 254 -4.82 2.48 -12.75
CA ALA A 254 -4.75 1.40 -11.77
C ALA A 254 -3.97 1.80 -10.50
N ARG A 255 -2.80 2.44 -10.67
CA ARG A 255 -1.97 2.93 -9.55
C ARG A 255 -2.70 4.00 -8.74
N VAL A 256 -3.41 4.92 -9.40
CA VAL A 256 -4.17 6.00 -8.74
C VAL A 256 -5.35 5.42 -7.95
N LEU A 257 -6.15 4.53 -8.55
CA LEU A 257 -7.27 3.88 -7.88
C LEU A 257 -6.82 3.16 -6.60
N TYR A 258 -5.73 2.38 -6.69
CA TYR A 258 -5.18 1.67 -5.53
C TYR A 258 -4.67 2.63 -4.45
N SER A 259 -3.91 3.66 -4.86
CA SER A 259 -3.34 4.63 -3.91
C SER A 259 -4.44 5.40 -3.18
N LEU A 260 -5.47 5.86 -3.90
CA LEU A 260 -6.61 6.56 -3.31
C LEU A 260 -7.40 5.66 -2.36
N MET A 261 -7.60 4.39 -2.72
CA MET A 261 -8.24 3.42 -1.84
C MET A 261 -7.44 3.21 -0.55
N PHE A 262 -6.11 3.09 -0.64
CA PHE A 262 -5.24 2.94 0.52
C PHE A 262 -5.28 4.18 1.43
N THR A 263 -5.15 5.38 0.85
CA THR A 263 -5.28 6.65 1.59
C THR A 263 -6.64 6.77 2.25
N TRP A 264 -7.72 6.50 1.52
CA TRP A 264 -9.08 6.51 2.05
C TRP A 264 -9.26 5.53 3.20
N LEU A 265 -8.68 4.33 3.11
CA LEU A 265 -8.74 3.32 4.16
C LEU A 265 -8.08 3.82 5.45
N VAL A 266 -6.89 4.42 5.35
CA VAL A 266 -6.18 5.04 6.48
C VAL A 266 -7.02 6.16 7.09
N GLU A 267 -7.56 7.07 6.27
CA GLU A 267 -8.42 8.17 6.74
C GLU A 267 -9.70 7.67 7.41
N TYR A 268 -10.33 6.63 6.84
CA TYR A 268 -11.54 6.03 7.38
C TYR A 268 -11.29 5.43 8.77
N ILE A 269 -10.16 4.75 8.95
CA ILE A 269 -9.74 4.21 10.26
C ILE A 269 -9.46 5.36 11.24
N ASN A 270 -8.69 6.37 10.81
CA ASN A 270 -8.36 7.54 11.64
C ASN A 270 -9.61 8.27 12.15
N LYS A 271 -10.65 8.45 11.33
CA LYS A 271 -11.92 9.07 11.75
C LYS A 271 -12.60 8.34 12.91
N ARG A 272 -12.21 7.09 13.19
CA ARG A 272 -12.77 6.26 14.26
C ARG A 272 -11.81 6.01 15.42
N SER A 273 -10.50 6.07 15.18
CA SER A 273 -9.47 5.80 16.18
C SER A 273 -8.86 7.07 16.77
N CYS A 274 -8.83 8.17 16.02
CA CYS A 274 -8.17 9.40 16.42
C CYS A 274 -9.05 10.21 17.38
N HIS A 275 -8.45 10.71 18.44
CA HIS A 275 -8.97 11.76 19.29
C HIS A 275 -8.33 13.10 18.89
N ASP A 276 -9.15 14.14 18.73
CA ASP A 276 -8.70 15.47 18.26
C ASP A 276 -7.88 16.24 19.29
N SER A 277 -8.06 15.95 20.58
CA SER A 277 -7.37 16.64 21.68
C SER A 277 -6.85 15.64 22.70
N PRO A 278 -5.82 14.86 22.36
CA PRO A 278 -5.15 14.00 23.33
C PRO A 278 -4.31 14.85 24.30
N ALA A 279 -4.13 14.37 25.53
CA ALA A 279 -3.26 15.06 26.49
C ALA A 279 -1.78 14.92 26.11
N ASN A 280 -1.39 13.74 25.63
CA ASN A 280 -0.05 13.40 25.15
C ASN A 280 -0.14 12.29 24.09
N PHE A 281 0.94 12.05 23.34
CA PHE A 281 1.06 10.90 22.45
C PHE A 281 2.47 10.32 22.46
N ILE A 282 2.58 9.03 22.12
CA ILE A 282 3.85 8.40 21.75
C ILE A 282 3.82 8.16 20.25
N GLY A 283 4.77 8.78 19.53
CA GLY A 283 4.94 8.58 18.10
C GLY A 283 5.82 7.38 17.81
N VAL A 284 5.31 6.43 17.02
CA VAL A 284 6.07 5.26 16.57
C VAL A 284 6.24 5.33 15.06
N LEU A 285 7.50 5.40 14.62
CA LEU A 285 7.87 5.44 13.21
C LEU A 285 8.28 4.05 12.73
N ASP A 286 7.52 3.45 11.79
CA ASP A 286 7.94 2.26 11.03
C ASP A 286 8.17 2.66 9.58
N GLN A 287 9.44 2.89 9.26
CA GLN A 287 9.84 3.32 7.93
C GLN A 287 10.17 2.13 7.03
N TYR A 288 9.74 2.24 5.77
CA TYR A 288 10.18 1.35 4.72
C TYR A 288 11.72 1.40 4.60
N GLY A 289 12.35 0.23 4.75
CA GLY A 289 13.80 0.14 4.91
C GLY A 289 14.58 0.47 3.64
N PHE A 290 15.87 0.82 3.81
CA PHE A 290 16.81 1.10 2.74
C PHE A 290 16.75 0.08 1.58
N GLN A 291 16.77 0.58 0.35
CA GLN A 291 16.66 -0.16 -0.91
C GLN A 291 17.97 -0.12 -1.69
N ALA A 292 18.49 -1.29 -2.04
CA ALA A 292 19.72 -1.44 -2.83
C ALA A 292 19.48 -2.45 -3.96
N ASN A 293 18.53 -2.14 -4.85
CA ASN A 293 18.17 -3.02 -5.95
C ASN A 293 19.10 -2.79 -7.16
N PRO A 294 19.27 -3.77 -8.07
CA PRO A 294 20.04 -3.60 -9.31
C PRO A 294 19.55 -2.44 -10.18
N LEU A 295 18.25 -2.14 -10.14
CA LEU A 295 17.64 -0.98 -10.80
C LEU A 295 16.84 -0.18 -9.77
N ASN A 296 17.43 0.90 -9.25
CA ASN A 296 16.75 1.85 -8.39
C ASN A 296 16.09 2.96 -9.22
N ARG A 297 14.82 3.26 -8.92
CA ARG A 297 14.06 4.37 -9.51
C ARG A 297 13.94 5.53 -8.51
N PHE A 298 13.29 6.60 -8.94
CA PHE A 298 13.06 7.80 -8.12
C PHE A 298 12.39 7.46 -6.77
N GLU A 299 11.51 6.47 -6.74
CA GLU A 299 10.83 6.01 -5.53
C GLU A 299 11.82 5.40 -4.53
N ASN A 300 12.78 4.60 -5.01
CA ASN A 300 13.83 4.04 -4.17
C ASN A 300 14.74 5.15 -3.61
N PHE A 301 15.05 6.16 -4.44
CA PHE A 301 15.77 7.34 -3.98
C PHE A 301 15.00 8.07 -2.86
N CYS A 302 13.70 8.32 -3.01
CA CYS A 302 12.90 8.97 -1.98
C CYS A 302 12.91 8.20 -0.65
N VAL A 303 12.80 6.86 -0.73
CA VAL A 303 12.86 5.99 0.45
C VAL A 303 14.25 6.06 1.10
N ASN A 304 15.32 5.95 0.32
CA ASN A 304 16.68 6.00 0.85
C ASN A 304 17.01 7.37 1.44
N PHE A 305 16.61 8.46 0.79
CA PHE A 305 16.77 9.82 1.29
C PHE A 305 16.05 10.03 2.62
N ALA A 306 14.81 9.53 2.75
CA ALA A 306 14.11 9.58 4.02
C ALA A 306 14.82 8.75 5.11
N ASN A 307 15.42 7.61 4.77
CA ASN A 307 16.19 6.81 5.73
C ASN A 307 17.46 7.57 6.16
N GLU A 308 18.12 8.25 5.23
CA GLU A 308 19.31 9.06 5.50
C GLU A 308 18.98 10.24 6.41
N LYS A 309 17.84 10.91 6.19
CA LYS A 309 17.37 11.99 7.07
C LYS A 309 17.05 11.50 8.48
N LEU A 310 16.45 10.33 8.62
CA LEU A 310 16.22 9.72 9.93
C LEU A 310 17.53 9.34 10.61
N HIS A 311 18.48 8.77 9.86
CA HIS A 311 19.79 8.41 10.39
C HIS A 311 20.55 9.66 10.87
N HIS A 312 20.56 10.72 10.06
CA HIS A 312 21.15 12.00 10.42
C HIS A 312 20.50 12.59 11.67
N TYR A 313 19.16 12.59 11.77
CA TYR A 313 18.46 13.04 12.96
C TYR A 313 18.92 12.30 14.23
N VAL A 314 18.98 10.96 14.17
CA VAL A 314 19.42 10.13 15.31
C VAL A 314 20.87 10.41 15.67
N LEU A 315 21.77 10.55 14.68
CA LEU A 315 23.16 10.88 14.94
C LEU A 315 23.31 12.25 15.59
N THR A 316 22.58 13.26 15.12
CA THR A 316 22.60 14.59 15.72
C THR A 316 22.05 14.57 17.14
N ASP A 317 20.96 13.84 17.41
CA ASP A 317 20.38 13.72 18.75
C ASP A 317 21.32 13.01 19.74
N ILE A 318 22.10 12.03 19.27
CA ILE A 318 23.05 11.30 20.11
C ILE A 318 24.38 12.05 20.29
N MET A 319 24.87 12.72 19.24
CA MET A 319 26.26 13.18 19.16
C MET A 319 26.42 14.71 19.17
N ALA A 320 25.36 15.50 19.02
CA ALA A 320 25.49 16.96 19.12
C ALA A 320 25.82 17.37 20.55
N ASP A 321 26.70 18.36 20.70
CA ASP A 321 27.11 18.85 22.02
C ASP A 321 25.91 19.43 22.79
N ASP A 322 24.98 20.10 22.08
CA ASP A 322 23.74 20.69 22.60
C ASP A 322 22.55 19.69 22.64
N SER A 323 22.82 18.38 22.69
CA SER A 323 21.78 17.35 22.79
C SER A 323 21.57 16.91 24.23
N ALA A 324 20.37 16.47 24.58
CA ALA A 324 19.95 16.26 25.98
C ALA A 324 20.92 15.42 26.84
N LEU A 325 21.61 14.43 26.25
CA LEU A 325 22.55 13.59 26.99
C LEU A 325 23.93 14.27 27.17
N ASN A 326 24.44 14.91 26.12
CA ASN A 326 25.71 15.62 26.16
C ASN A 326 25.60 16.89 26.99
N ASP A 327 24.47 17.60 26.91
CA ASP A 327 24.11 18.72 27.77
C ASP A 327 24.10 18.32 29.25
N GLU A 328 23.55 17.15 29.60
CA GLU A 328 23.53 16.64 30.97
C GLU A 328 24.97 16.37 31.47
N ILE A 329 25.80 15.72 30.65
CA ILE A 329 27.21 15.45 30.94
C ILE A 329 28.00 16.76 31.13
N VAL A 330 27.77 17.77 30.28
CA VAL A 330 28.40 19.08 30.36
C VAL A 330 27.90 19.86 31.59
N CYS A 331 26.60 19.79 31.92
CA CYS A 331 26.04 20.36 33.14
C CYS A 331 26.65 19.76 34.41
N ASP A 332 26.99 18.47 34.37
CA ASP A 332 27.72 17.77 35.43
C ASP A 332 29.22 18.13 35.46
N GLY A 333 29.69 19.01 34.56
CA GLY A 333 31.07 19.51 34.50
C GLY A 333 32.07 18.55 33.86
N ILE A 334 31.58 17.52 33.15
CA ILE A 334 32.41 16.53 32.49
C ILE A 334 32.69 17.00 31.05
N PRO A 335 33.97 17.16 30.64
CA PRO A 335 34.29 17.57 29.28
C PRO A 335 33.99 16.45 28.28
N LEU A 336 33.33 16.79 27.18
CA LEU A 336 33.06 15.85 26.10
C LEU A 336 34.35 15.50 25.34
N PRO A 337 34.58 14.21 25.02
CA PRO A 337 35.71 13.81 24.19
C PRO A 337 35.51 14.29 22.74
N GLN A 338 36.57 14.82 22.12
CA GLN A 338 36.49 15.19 20.69
C GLN A 338 36.38 13.93 19.83
N VAL A 339 35.29 13.84 19.06
CA VAL A 339 35.11 12.82 18.03
C VAL A 339 35.74 13.37 16.74
N ALA A 340 36.85 12.76 16.31
CA ALA A 340 37.61 13.15 15.11
C ALA A 340 36.96 12.68 13.81
#